data_AF-A0A256W593-F1
#
_entry.id   AF-A0A256W593-F1
#
_cell.length_a   1.000
_cell.length_b   1.000
_cell.length_c   1.000
_cell.angle_alpha   90.00
_cell.angle_beta   90.00
_cell.angle_gamma   90.00
#
_symmetry.space_group_name_H-M   'P 1'
#
loop_
_entity.id
_entity.type
_entity.pdbx_description
1 polymer ?
#
loop_
_entity_poly.entity_id
_entity_poly.type
_entity_poly.pdbx_seq_one_letter_code
_entity_poly.pdbx_strand_id
1 'polypeptide(L)'
;MSRDVGLSRDVILKLIKSIDRANIVNAIMMQGSAIGYLTKPDKLYLNNTSLLYALNSNVRNFEGTLRETFFVNQLKQSHKVFSVKNADFMINDKFTFEIGGQSKGFKQIEKIENSFICADNIEVGYGNKIPLWLMGFLY
;
A
#
# COMPACT_ATOMS: atom_id res chain seq x y z
N MET A 1 -18.68 9.06 4.23
CA MET A 1 -17.68 10.01 3.69
C MET A 1 -18.31 11.28 3.12
N SER A 2 -19.11 11.25 2.03
CA SER A 2 -19.74 12.48 1.50
C SER A 2 -20.84 13.06 2.40
N ARG A 3 -21.64 12.20 3.03
CA ARG A 3 -22.67 12.60 3.99
C ARG A 3 -22.13 13.17 5.30
N ASP A 4 -20.97 12.71 5.75
CA ASP A 4 -20.43 13.06 7.08
C ASP A 4 -19.67 14.39 7.08
N VAL A 5 -19.20 14.82 5.90
CA VAL A 5 -18.41 16.06 5.73
C VAL A 5 -19.25 17.16 5.05
N GLY A 6 -20.48 16.86 4.61
CA GLY A 6 -21.36 17.82 3.92
C GLY A 6 -20.86 18.25 2.52
N LEU A 7 -19.86 17.57 1.98
CA LEU A 7 -19.26 17.87 0.67
C LEU A 7 -19.75 16.90 -0.40
N SER A 8 -19.83 17.37 -1.64
CA SER A 8 -20.13 16.49 -2.77
C SER A 8 -19.00 15.48 -2.99
N ARG A 9 -19.36 14.32 -3.57
CA ARG A 9 -18.40 13.26 -3.90
C ARG A 9 -17.23 13.77 -4.74
N ASP A 10 -17.50 14.63 -5.71
CA ASP A 10 -16.49 15.14 -6.62
C ASP A 10 -15.47 16.05 -5.91
N VAL A 11 -15.94 16.85 -4.95
CA VAL A 11 -15.07 17.69 -4.12
C VAL A 11 -14.15 16.83 -3.28
N ILE A 12 -14.67 15.78 -2.65
CA ILE A 12 -13.86 14.85 -1.83
C ILE A 12 -12.79 14.17 -2.67
N LEU A 13 -13.14 13.70 -3.87
CA LEU A 13 -12.17 13.05 -4.76
C LEU A 13 -11.09 14.02 -5.24
N LYS A 14 -11.45 15.28 -5.54
CA LYS A 14 -10.48 16.34 -5.83
C LYS A 14 -9.57 16.65 -4.65
N LEU A 15 -10.10 16.64 -3.42
CA LEU A 15 -9.31 16.84 -2.21
C LEU A 15 -8.32 15.70 -2.01
N ILE A 16 -8.76 14.44 -2.08
CA ILE A 16 -7.88 13.25 -1.97
C ILE A 16 -6.72 13.34 -2.96
N LYS A 17 -7.00 13.70 -4.21
CA LYS A 17 -5.96 13.89 -5.23
C LYS A 17 -5.02 15.04 -4.93
N SER A 18 -5.53 16.11 -4.33
CA SER A 18 -4.71 17.26 -3.98
C SER A 18 -3.74 16.91 -2.85
N ILE A 19 -4.19 16.17 -1.83
CA ILE A 19 -3.33 15.72 -0.73
C ILE A 19 -2.38 14.57 -1.12
N ASP A 20 -2.76 13.73 -2.09
CA ASP A 20 -1.87 12.72 -2.69
C ASP A 20 -0.73 13.42 -3.47
N ARG A 21 -1.05 14.41 -4.31
CA ARG A 21 -0.04 15.24 -4.99
C ARG A 21 0.82 16.07 -4.05
N ALA A 22 0.31 16.39 -2.86
CA ALA A 22 1.06 17.10 -1.83
C ALA A 22 1.95 16.16 -0.98
N ASN A 23 2.04 14.86 -1.33
CA ASN A 23 2.80 13.84 -0.59
C ASN A 23 2.37 13.70 0.88
N ILE A 24 1.08 13.91 1.18
CA ILE A 24 0.53 13.69 2.53
C ILE A 24 0.00 12.26 2.65
N VAL A 25 -0.58 11.74 1.56
CA VAL A 25 -1.12 10.39 1.47
C VAL A 25 -0.60 9.70 0.21
N ASN A 26 -0.76 8.39 0.17
CA ASN A 26 -0.60 7.57 -1.01
C ASN A 26 -1.97 6.95 -1.37
N ALA A 27 -2.58 7.44 -2.45
CA ALA A 27 -3.78 6.88 -3.03
C ALA A 27 -3.43 5.72 -3.97
N ILE A 28 -3.94 4.52 -3.69
CA ILE A 28 -3.66 3.31 -4.46
C ILE A 28 -4.93 2.89 -5.21
N MET A 29 -4.78 2.69 -6.52
CA MET A 29 -5.87 2.25 -7.39
C MET A 29 -5.91 0.73 -7.45
N MET A 30 -7.11 0.17 -7.60
CA MET A 30 -7.27 -1.25 -7.92
C MET A 30 -6.75 -1.53 -9.33
N GLN A 31 -6.04 -2.64 -9.52
CA GLN A 31 -5.64 -3.09 -10.86
C GLN A 31 -6.86 -3.22 -11.78
N GLY A 32 -6.74 -2.71 -13.01
CA GLY A 32 -7.82 -2.74 -14.00
C GLY A 32 -8.96 -1.74 -13.75
N SER A 33 -8.89 -0.92 -12.70
CA SER A 33 -9.82 0.19 -12.52
C SER A 33 -9.58 1.29 -13.56
N ALA A 34 -10.65 1.93 -14.02
CA ALA A 34 -10.55 3.06 -14.94
C ALA A 34 -9.77 4.20 -14.29
N ILE A 35 -8.63 4.58 -14.88
CA ILE A 35 -7.81 5.69 -14.38
C ILE A 35 -8.46 7.01 -14.84
N GLY A 36 -9.13 7.69 -13.93
CA GLY A 36 -9.88 8.91 -14.22
C GLY A 36 -9.79 9.94 -13.11
N TYR A 37 -10.09 11.21 -13.43
CA TYR A 37 -9.96 12.29 -12.45
C TYR A 37 -10.90 12.12 -11.24
N LEU A 38 -12.01 11.39 -11.40
CA LEU A 38 -13.03 11.11 -10.39
C LEU A 38 -13.07 9.63 -9.97
N THR A 39 -12.03 8.86 -10.26
CA THR A 39 -11.96 7.49 -9.78
C THR A 39 -11.59 7.49 -8.31
N LYS A 40 -12.37 6.76 -7.50
CA LYS A 40 -12.10 6.55 -6.08
C LYS A 40 -10.90 5.60 -5.94
N PRO A 41 -9.90 5.92 -5.11
CA PRO A 41 -8.85 4.97 -4.79
C PRO A 41 -9.42 3.80 -3.98
N ASP A 42 -8.79 2.65 -4.14
CA ASP A 42 -9.16 1.43 -3.43
C ASP A 42 -8.58 1.43 -2.01
N LYS A 43 -7.30 1.77 -1.90
CA LYS A 43 -6.59 1.93 -0.62
C LYS A 43 -6.02 3.34 -0.48
N LEU A 44 -5.93 3.82 0.76
CA LEU A 44 -5.36 5.12 1.09
C LEU A 44 -4.45 4.97 2.31
N TYR A 45 -3.18 5.29 2.16
CA TYR A 45 -2.18 5.25 3.23
C TYR A 45 -1.66 6.65 3.51
N LEU A 46 -1.16 6.91 4.72
CA LEU A 46 -0.31 8.08 4.94
C LEU A 46 0.97 7.94 4.11
N ASN A 47 1.58 9.06 3.74
CA ASN A 47 2.67 9.02 2.77
C ASN A 47 3.87 8.19 3.26
N ASN A 48 4.19 8.26 4.55
CA ASN A 48 5.29 7.51 5.17
C ASN A 48 4.94 7.09 6.62
N THR A 49 5.80 6.25 7.19
CA THR A 49 5.62 5.70 8.53
C THR A 49 5.77 6.76 9.63
N SER A 50 6.58 7.80 9.45
CA SER A 50 6.72 8.90 10.41
C SER A 50 5.41 9.68 10.55
N LEU A 51 4.75 10.01 9.44
CA LEU A 51 3.42 10.62 9.44
C LEU A 51 2.39 9.70 10.09
N LEU A 52 2.48 8.39 9.82
CA LEU A 52 1.62 7.41 10.47
C LEU A 52 1.79 7.44 11.98
N TYR A 53 3.02 7.41 12.51
CA TYR A 53 3.25 7.51 13.95
C TYR A 53 2.77 8.85 14.54
N ALA A 54 3.00 9.97 13.84
CA ALA A 54 2.63 11.30 14.33
C ALA A 54 1.10 11.49 14.43
N LEU A 55 0.35 10.96 13.47
CA LEU A 55 -1.10 11.19 13.36
C LEU A 55 -1.94 10.06 13.95
N ASN A 56 -1.38 8.86 14.11
CA ASN A 56 -2.10 7.69 14.59
C ASN A 56 -1.97 7.47 16.11
N SER A 57 -2.04 8.55 16.89
CA SER A 57 -1.70 8.57 18.32
C SER A 57 -2.61 7.72 19.21
N ASN A 58 -3.81 7.35 18.74
CA ASN A 58 -4.85 6.70 19.54
C ASN A 58 -5.25 5.31 19.04
N VAL A 59 -4.55 4.75 18.04
CA VAL A 59 -4.86 3.43 17.49
C VAL A 59 -3.80 2.44 17.94
N ARG A 60 -4.24 1.34 18.54
CA ARG A 60 -3.37 0.20 18.86
C ARG A 60 -3.39 -0.80 17.69
N ASN A 61 -2.37 -1.64 17.62
CA ASN A 61 -2.28 -2.77 16.69
C ASN A 61 -2.30 -2.37 15.20
N PHE A 62 -1.56 -1.31 14.83
CA PHE A 62 -1.47 -0.83 13.44
C PHE A 62 -0.23 -1.33 12.69
N GLU A 63 0.44 -2.38 13.17
CA GLU A 63 1.69 -2.91 12.61
C GLU A 63 1.50 -3.42 11.17
N GLY A 64 0.32 -3.97 10.84
CA GLY A 64 -0.03 -4.31 9.45
C GLY A 64 0.00 -3.08 8.55
N THR A 65 -0.75 -2.05 8.93
CA THR A 65 -0.78 -0.76 8.23
C THR A 65 0.60 -0.13 8.14
N LEU A 66 1.44 -0.24 9.19
CA LEU A 66 2.80 0.28 9.20
C LEU A 66 3.66 -0.39 8.11
N ARG A 67 3.61 -1.72 8.00
CA ARG A 67 4.35 -2.49 7.00
C ARG A 67 3.92 -2.15 5.58
N GLU A 68 2.62 -2.10 5.35
CA GLU A 68 2.04 -1.72 4.06
C GLU A 68 2.39 -0.27 3.70
N THR A 69 2.32 0.65 4.67
CA THR A 69 2.70 2.06 4.50
C THR A 69 4.17 2.19 4.12
N PHE A 70 5.06 1.46 4.81
CA PHE A 70 6.48 1.42 4.48
C PHE A 70 6.69 0.91 3.05
N PHE A 71 6.12 -0.25 2.72
CA PHE A 71 6.24 -0.87 1.40
C PHE A 71 5.79 0.07 0.27
N VAL A 72 4.61 0.68 0.42
CA VAL A 72 4.07 1.65 -0.54
C VAL A 72 4.97 2.87 -0.64
N ASN A 73 5.44 3.41 0.49
CA ASN A 73 6.31 4.57 0.51
C ASN A 73 7.62 4.33 -0.27
N GLN A 74 8.23 3.13 -0.13
CA GLN A 74 9.48 2.82 -0.83
C GLN A 74 9.31 2.64 -2.34
N LEU A 75 8.17 2.10 -2.79
CA LEU A 75 8.01 1.71 -4.21
C LEU A 75 7.25 2.73 -5.05
N LYS A 76 6.33 3.50 -4.47
CA LYS A 76 5.40 4.34 -5.24
C LYS A 76 6.09 5.52 -5.94
N GLN A 77 7.26 5.94 -5.47
CA GLN A 77 8.03 7.00 -6.12
C GLN A 77 8.55 6.58 -7.49
N SER A 78 9.05 5.35 -7.59
CA SER A 78 9.78 4.86 -8.77
C SER A 78 8.99 3.83 -9.58
N HIS A 79 7.88 3.30 -9.04
CA HIS A 79 7.10 2.22 -9.63
C HIS A 79 5.59 2.43 -9.56
N LYS A 80 4.87 1.79 -10.47
CA LYS A 80 3.40 1.73 -10.44
C LYS A 80 2.97 0.71 -9.38
N VAL A 81 2.20 1.19 -8.41
CA VAL A 81 1.65 0.36 -7.32
C VAL A 81 0.13 0.31 -7.45
N PHE A 82 -0.39 -0.91 -7.55
CA PHE A 82 -1.83 -1.18 -7.56
C PHE A 82 -2.21 -2.10 -6.39
N SER A 83 -3.44 -2.00 -5.91
CA SER A 83 -4.03 -3.07 -5.10
C SER A 83 -4.63 -4.14 -6.00
N VAL A 84 -4.74 -5.35 -5.47
CA VAL A 84 -5.33 -6.51 -6.16
C VAL A 84 -6.25 -7.27 -5.20
N LYS A 85 -7.06 -8.20 -5.74
CA LYS A 85 -8.06 -8.94 -4.93
C LYS A 85 -7.44 -10.03 -4.05
N ASN A 86 -6.34 -10.64 -4.50
CA ASN A 86 -5.79 -11.88 -3.92
C ASN A 86 -4.43 -11.67 -3.25
N ALA A 87 -4.00 -10.42 -3.08
CA ALA A 87 -2.77 -10.03 -2.41
C ALA A 87 -2.84 -8.53 -2.03
N ASP A 88 -1.86 -8.05 -1.28
CA ASP A 88 -1.82 -6.64 -0.88
C ASP A 88 -1.58 -5.68 -2.04
N PHE A 89 -0.54 -5.95 -2.86
CA PHE A 89 -0.11 -5.06 -3.93
C PHE A 89 0.40 -5.77 -5.17
N MET A 90 0.34 -5.08 -6.29
CA MET A 90 1.01 -5.46 -7.53
C MET A 90 1.84 -4.29 -8.05
N ILE A 91 3.09 -4.60 -8.44
CA ILE A 91 4.09 -3.65 -8.88
C ILE A 91 4.32 -3.81 -10.37
N ASN A 92 4.24 -2.70 -11.11
CA ASN A 92 4.50 -2.60 -12.55
C ASN A 92 3.77 -3.67 -13.38
N ASP A 93 2.52 -3.99 -12.99
CA ASP A 93 1.66 -4.97 -13.67
C ASP A 93 2.27 -6.38 -13.82
N LYS A 94 3.28 -6.71 -13.01
CA LYS A 94 4.10 -7.92 -13.16
C LYS A 94 4.32 -8.70 -11.88
N PHE A 95 4.67 -8.01 -10.80
CA PHE A 95 5.08 -8.66 -9.55
C PHE A 95 4.00 -8.48 -8.48
N THR A 96 3.56 -9.57 -7.87
CA THR A 96 2.54 -9.54 -6.82
C THR A 96 3.19 -9.71 -5.46
N PHE A 97 2.83 -8.87 -4.50
CA PHE A 97 3.40 -8.87 -3.17
C PHE A 97 2.32 -8.97 -2.11
N GLU A 98 2.57 -9.87 -1.16
CA GLU A 98 1.80 -10.01 0.07
C GLU A 98 2.68 -9.58 1.24
N ILE A 99 2.19 -8.65 2.07
CA ILE A 99 2.96 -8.01 3.12
C ILE A 99 2.51 -8.58 4.46
N GLY A 100 3.46 -8.80 5.38
CA GLY A 100 3.11 -9.31 6.70
C GLY A 100 4.28 -9.44 7.64
N GLY A 101 4.03 -10.03 8.80
CA GLY A 101 5.09 -10.39 9.75
C GLY A 101 5.79 -11.70 9.38
N GLN A 102 6.73 -12.11 10.22
CA GLN A 102 7.54 -13.32 10.06
C GLN A 102 6.70 -14.59 9.77
N SER A 103 5.53 -14.73 10.39
CA SER A 103 4.65 -15.90 10.23
C SER A 103 3.80 -15.89 8.96
N LYS A 104 3.88 -14.85 8.13
CA LYS A 104 3.10 -14.77 6.89
C LYS A 104 3.49 -15.89 5.92
N GLY A 105 2.50 -16.68 5.48
CA GLY A 105 2.67 -17.83 4.59
C GLY A 105 2.10 -17.58 3.19
N PHE A 106 2.38 -18.51 2.28
CA PHE A 106 2.10 -18.35 0.84
C PHE A 106 0.65 -18.63 0.41
N LYS A 107 -0.25 -19.03 1.33
CA LYS A 107 -1.60 -19.50 0.99
C LYS A 107 -2.40 -18.55 0.09
N GLN A 108 -2.26 -17.24 0.27
CA GLN A 108 -3.00 -16.25 -0.52
C GLN A 108 -2.49 -16.14 -1.96
N ILE A 109 -1.19 -16.39 -2.18
CA ILE A 109 -0.50 -16.13 -3.44
C ILE A 109 0.03 -17.39 -4.13
N GLU A 110 -0.26 -18.58 -3.59
CA GLU A 110 0.28 -19.87 -4.04
C GLU A 110 0.08 -20.14 -5.55
N LYS A 111 -1.03 -19.65 -6.11
CA LYS A 111 -1.39 -19.84 -7.53
C LYS A 111 -1.11 -18.62 -8.41
N ILE A 112 -0.39 -17.63 -7.88
CA ILE A 112 -0.05 -16.40 -8.59
C ILE A 112 1.41 -16.49 -9.01
N GLU A 113 1.65 -16.44 -10.31
CA GLU A 113 3.02 -16.36 -10.84
C GLU A 113 3.68 -15.04 -10.45
N ASN A 114 5.01 -15.04 -10.34
CA ASN A 114 5.79 -13.85 -9.93
C ASN A 114 5.29 -13.22 -8.62
N SER A 115 4.91 -14.07 -7.66
CA SER A 115 4.40 -13.64 -6.36
C SER A 115 5.41 -13.85 -5.23
N PHE A 116 5.44 -12.88 -4.31
CA PHE A 116 6.41 -12.80 -3.23
C PHE A 116 5.75 -12.41 -1.92
N ILE A 117 6.34 -12.85 -0.81
CA ILE A 117 6.00 -12.36 0.52
C ILE A 117 7.06 -11.36 0.94
N CYS A 118 6.64 -10.14 1.27
CA CYS A 118 7.49 -9.18 1.97
C CYS A 118 7.21 -9.29 3.48
N ALA A 119 8.12 -9.96 4.18
CA ALA A 119 7.97 -10.28 5.60
C ALA A 119 8.82 -9.37 6.48
N ASP A 120 8.18 -8.77 7.47
CA ASP A 120 8.80 -8.07 8.57
C ASP A 120 9.34 -9.05 9.63
N ASN A 121 10.29 -8.60 10.45
CA ASN A 121 10.97 -9.39 11.49
C ASN A 121 11.69 -10.65 10.97
N ILE A 122 12.33 -10.54 9.80
CA ILE A 122 13.30 -11.54 9.30
C ILE A 122 14.57 -10.85 8.79
N GLU A 123 15.72 -11.49 9.01
CA GLU A 123 17.02 -10.99 8.55
C GLU A 123 17.37 -11.53 7.16
N VAL A 124 17.05 -12.80 6.90
CA VAL A 124 17.41 -13.50 5.67
C VAL A 124 16.15 -14.02 4.99
N GLY A 125 16.05 -13.79 3.67
CA GLY A 125 14.99 -14.32 2.83
C GLY A 125 15.25 -15.76 2.38
N TYR A 126 14.18 -16.46 1.98
CA TYR A 126 14.29 -17.79 1.39
C TYR A 126 13.22 -17.99 0.31
N GLY A 127 13.63 -18.46 -0.87
CA GLY A 127 12.74 -18.58 -2.03
C GLY A 127 12.06 -17.25 -2.35
N ASN A 128 10.73 -17.26 -2.46
CA ASN A 128 9.93 -16.06 -2.74
C ASN A 128 9.58 -15.23 -1.50
N LYS A 129 10.24 -15.46 -0.36
CA LYS A 129 10.06 -14.65 0.86
C LYS A 129 11.22 -13.69 1.03
N ILE A 130 10.92 -12.40 0.97
CA ILE A 130 11.86 -11.30 0.96
C ILE A 130 11.72 -10.52 2.29
N PRO A 131 12.82 -10.24 3.01
CA PRO A 131 12.80 -9.34 4.14
C PRO A 131 12.27 -7.96 3.77
N LEU A 132 11.26 -7.46 4.50
CA LEU A 132 10.59 -6.20 4.20
C LEU A 132 11.56 -5.02 4.17
N TRP A 133 12.56 -5.00 5.06
CA TRP A 133 13.54 -3.92 5.16
C TRP A 133 14.37 -3.73 3.88
N LEU A 134 14.51 -4.76 3.03
CA LEU A 134 15.21 -4.63 1.74
C LEU A 134 14.50 -3.67 0.78
N MET A 135 13.20 -3.44 0.96
CA MET A 135 12.48 -2.45 0.14
C MET A 135 13.02 -1.03 0.36
N GLY A 136 13.66 -0.75 1.51
CA GLY A 136 14.26 0.56 1.81
C GLY A 136 15.42 0.96 0.90
N PHE A 137 15.95 0.04 0.08
CA PHE A 137 16.99 0.32 -0.91
C PHE A 137 16.44 0.66 -2.31
N LEU A 138 15.12 0.66 -2.48
CA LEU A 138 14.46 0.84 -3.78
C LEU A 138 13.90 2.25 -4.00
N TYR A 139 14.28 3.19 -3.12
CA TYR A 139 13.86 4.59 -3.14
C TYR A 139 14.33 5.32 -4.42
#